data_AF-A0A946ABY0-F1
#
_entry.id   AF-A0A946ABY0-F1
#
_cell.length_a   1.000
_cell.length_b   1.000
_cell.length_c   1.000
_cell.angle_alpha   90.00
_cell.angle_beta   90.00
_cell.angle_gamma   90.00
#
_symmetry.space_group_name_H-M   'P 1'
#
loop_
_entity.id
_entity.type
_entity.pdbx_description
1 polymer ?
#
loop_
_entity_poly.entity_id
_entity_poly.type
_entity_poly.pdbx_seq_one_letter_code
_entity_poly.pdbx_strand_id
1 'polypeptide(L)' 'LEDRIVKRFLAEPSGGGANPSRHAPMVEDKRAPSFRILERKALRPSDAEMALNARARSARLRAAVRTSAPSCRAAA' A
#
# COMPACT_ATOMS: atom_id res chain seq x y z
N LEU A 1 -2.57 9.27 -10.78
CA LEU A 1 -1.31 8.53 -11.03
C LEU A 1 -0.60 8.19 -9.72
N GLU A 2 -0.39 9.18 -8.85
CA GLU A 2 0.31 9.08 -7.57
C GLU A 2 -0.25 8.00 -6.63
N ASP A 3 -1.56 7.93 -6.39
CA ASP A 3 -2.15 6.89 -5.51
C ASP A 3 -1.76 5.47 -5.92
N ARG A 4 -1.67 5.21 -7.23
CA ARG A 4 -1.26 3.91 -7.76
C ARG A 4 0.21 3.62 -7.47
N ILE A 5 1.07 4.63 -7.54
CA ILE A 5 2.50 4.54 -7.22
C ILE A 5 2.65 4.24 -5.73
N VAL A 6 1.98 4.99 -4.85
CA VAL A 6 2.01 4.77 -3.40
C VAL A 6 1.48 3.37 -3.04
N LYS A 7 0.37 2.94 -3.67
CA LYS A 7 -0.17 1.58 -3.47
C LYS A 7 0.87 0.51 -3.79
N ARG A 8 1.55 0.61 -4.94
CA ARG A 8 2.56 -0.37 -5.36
C ARG A 8 3.76 -0.36 -4.42
N PHE A 9 4.27 0.82 -4.10
CA PHE A 9 5.40 1.00 -3.19
C PHE A 9 5.15 0.39 -1.80
N LEU A 10 3.94 0.53 -1.25
CA LEU A 10 3.61 -0.07 0.04
C LEU A 10 3.31 -1.58 -0.06
N ALA A 11 2.70 -2.05 -1.16
CA ALA A 11 2.29 -3.44 -1.31
C ALA A 11 3.46 -4.41 -1.55
N GLU A 12 4.44 -4.00 -2.34
CA GLU A 12 5.59 -4.81 -2.74
C GLU A 12 6.42 -5.33 -1.53
N PRO A 13 6.94 -4.46 -0.64
CA PRO A 13 7.63 -4.86 0.59
C PRO A 13 6.74 -5.51 1.67
N SER A 14 5.42 -5.47 1.54
CA SER A 14 4.49 -6.00 2.56
C SER A 14 4.14 -7.48 2.35
N GLY A 15 4.81 -8.17 1.41
CA GLY A 15 4.49 -9.56 1.06
C GLY A 15 3.17 -9.71 0.29
N GLY A 16 2.58 -8.60 -0.14
CA GLY A 16 1.29 -8.56 -0.85
C GLY A 16 1.40 -8.80 -2.35
N GLY A 17 2.38 -9.60 -2.79
CA GLY A 17 2.56 -9.96 -4.20
C GLY A 17 1.30 -10.67 -4.72
N ALA A 18 0.71 -10.13 -5.79
CA ALA A 18 -0.40 -10.80 -6.45
C ALA A 18 0.10 -12.13 -7.03
N ASN A 19 -0.61 -13.23 -6.77
CA ASN A 19 -0.29 -14.51 -7.39
C ASN A 19 -0.45 -14.35 -8.92
N PRO A 20 0.64 -14.45 -9.71
CA PRO A 20 0.58 -14.20 -11.15
C PRO A 20 -0.28 -15.23 -11.90
N SER A 21 -0.55 -16.41 -11.32
CA SER A 21 -1.39 -17.43 -11.93
C SER A 21 -2.28 -18.12 -10.90
N ARG A 22 -3.57 -18.23 -11.22
CA ARG A 22 -4.57 -18.99 -10.44
C ARG A 22 -4.28 -20.50 -10.38
N HIS A 23 -3.49 -21.00 -11.32
CA HIS A 23 -3.20 -22.43 -11.49
C HIS A 23 -1.79 -22.81 -11.06
N ALA A 24 -0.95 -21.83 -10.73
CA ALA A 24 0.38 -22.07 -10.19
C ALA A 24 0.33 -22.04 -8.65
N PRO A 25 1.11 -22.89 -7.97
CA PRO A 25 1.26 -22.80 -6.53
C PRO A 25 1.81 -21.42 -6.16
N MET A 26 1.27 -20.84 -5.10
CA MET A 26 1.67 -19.52 -4.62
C MET A 26 3.12 -19.58 -4.12
N VAL A 27 4.00 -18.79 -4.73
CA VAL A 27 5.35 -18.59 -4.22
C VAL A 27 5.25 -17.58 -3.08
N GLU A 28 5.32 -18.07 -1.85
CA GLU A 28 5.43 -17.20 -0.69
C GLU A 28 6.81 -16.55 -0.68
N ASP A 29 6.86 -15.23 -0.65
CA ASP A 29 8.11 -14.50 -0.45
C ASP A 29 8.58 -14.75 0.99
N LYS A 30 9.69 -15.45 1.15
CA LYS A 30 10.24 -15.84 2.45
C LYS A 30 10.82 -14.65 3.23
N ARG A 31 10.88 -13.47 2.64
CA ARG A 31 11.39 -12.26 3.28
C ARG A 31 10.38 -11.74 4.29
N ALA A 32 10.85 -11.42 5.49
CA ALA A 32 10.02 -10.72 6.47
C ALA A 32 9.55 -9.37 5.88
N PRO A 33 8.26 -9.03 5.97
CA PRO A 33 7.71 -7.84 5.34
C PRO A 33 8.27 -6.57 5.98
N SER A 34 8.78 -5.63 5.19
CA SER A 34 9.34 -4.36 5.70
C SER A 34 8.27 -3.37 6.17
N PHE A 35 7.03 -3.55 5.70
CA PHE A 35 5.89 -2.73 6.10
C PHE A 35 4.70 -3.60 6.50
N ARG A 36 3.97 -3.13 7.49
CA ARG A 36 2.64 -3.60 7.86
C ARG A 36 1.62 -2.56 7.41
N ILE A 37 0.82 -2.90 6.40
CA ILE A 37 -0.26 -2.04 5.91
C ILE A 37 -1.33 -1.94 6.99
N LEU A 38 -1.69 -0.70 7.37
CA LEU A 38 -2.75 -0.47 8.35
C LEU A 38 -4.13 -0.68 7.72
N GLU A 39 -4.33 -0.14 6.52
CA GLU A 39 -5.59 -0.24 5.78
C GLU A 39 -5.34 -0.67 4.33
N ARG A 40 -6.00 -1.75 3.89
CA ARG A 40 -5.86 -2.25 2.52
C ARG A 40 -6.52 -1.32 1.49
N LYS A 41 -7.62 -0.67 1.89
CA LYS A 41 -8.33 0.32 1.08
C LYS A 41 -7.80 1.71 1.42
N ALA A 42 -7.70 2.59 0.42
CA ALA A 42 -7.39 3.98 0.69
C ALA A 42 -8.56 4.62 1.44
N LEU A 43 -8.26 5.36 2.50
CA LEU A 43 -9.26 6.16 3.21
C LEU A 43 -9.63 7.36 2.34
N ARG A 44 -10.94 7.63 2.27
CA ARG A 44 -11.54 8.71 1.49
C ARG A 44 -12.02 9.80 2.43
N PRO A 45 -12.02 11.07 1.99
CA PRO A 45 -12.69 12.13 2.73
C PRO A 45 -14.18 11.80 2.89
N SER A 46 -14.75 12.29 3.98
CA SER A 46 -16.20 12.30 4.21
C SER A 46 -16.90 13.34 3.34
N ASP A 47 -18.22 13.21 3.21
CA ASP A 47 -19.02 14.18 2.45
C ASP A 47 -18.99 15.58 3.10
N ALA A 48 -18.97 15.64 4.43
CA ALA A 48 -18.82 16.89 5.17
C ALA A 48 -17.47 17.57 4.88
N GLU A 49 -16.36 16.82 4.86
CA GLU A 49 -15.04 17.35 4.51
C GLU A 49 -14.97 17.82 3.05
N MET A 50 -15.61 17.09 2.12
CA MET A 50 -15.67 17.52 0.71
C MET A 50 -16.51 18.78 0.52
N ALA A 51 -17.56 18.98 1.33
CA ALA A 51 -18.37 20.19 1.31
C ALA A 51 -17.59 21.41 1.85
N LEU A 52 -16.81 21.22 2.90
CA LEU A 52 -15.97 22.27 3.50
C LEU A 52 -14.71 22.57 2.65
N ASN A 53 -14.16 21.55 1.98
CA ASN A 53 -12.98 21.68 1.14
C ASN A 53 -13.11 20.87 -0.15
N ALA A 54 -13.50 21.55 -1.24
CA ALA A 54 -13.65 20.94 -2.56
C ALA A 54 -12.37 20.26 -3.08
N ARG A 55 -11.17 20.73 -2.67
CA ARG A 55 -9.89 20.11 -3.06
C ARG A 55 -9.67 18.74 -2.42
N ALA A 56 -10.37 18.42 -1.33
CA ALA A 56 -10.24 17.15 -0.64
C ALA A 56 -10.84 15.97 -1.45
N ARG A 57 -11.75 16.22 -2.40
CA ARG A 57 -12.47 15.17 -3.17
C ARG A 57 -11.55 14.08 -3.77
N SER A 58 -10.35 14.46 -4.20
CA SER A 58 -9.37 13.55 -4.81
C SER A 58 -8.40 12.90 -3.81
N ALA A 59 -8.42 13.31 -2.54
CA ALA A 59 -7.51 12.80 -1.52
C ALA A 59 -7.70 11.29 -1.30
N ARG A 60 -6.58 10.58 -1.20
CA ARG A 60 -6.51 9.15 -0.91
C ARG A 60 -5.42 8.93 0.12
N LEU A 61 -5.82 8.64 1.37
CA LEU A 61 -4.87 8.39 2.44
C LEU A 61 -4.52 6.90 2.46
N ARG A 62 -3.21 6.61 2.47
CA ARG A 62 -2.65 5.27 2.63
C ARG A 62 -1.61 5.31 3.74
N ALA A 63 -1.64 4.34 4.64
CA ALA A 63 -0.74 4.29 5.78
C ALA A 63 -0.18 2.87 6.00
N ALA A 64 1.08 2.80 6.40
CA ALA A 64 1.77 1.58 6.75
C ALA A 64 2.80 1.85 7.86
N VAL A 65 3.09 0.84 8.66
CA VAL A 65 4.08 0.89 9.75
C VAL A 65 5.31 0.12 9.33
N ARG A 66 6.51 0.70 9.50
CA ARG A 66 7.77 0.00 9.26
C ARG A 66 7.98 -1.08 10.31
N THR A 67 8.38 -2.27 9.89
CA THR A 67 8.70 -3.38 10.79
C THR A 67 10.19 -3.39 11.14
N SER A 68 10.63 -4.35 11.96
CA SER A 68 12.04 -4.59 12.23
C SER A 68 12.80 -5.23 11.05
N ALA A 69 12.09 -5.67 10.00
CA ALA A 69 12.73 -6.26 8.83
C ALA A 69 13.51 -5.21 8.03
N PRO A 70 14.61 -5.60 7.37
CA PRO A 70 15.38 -4.68 6.55
C PRO A 70 14.52 -4.08 5.43
N SER A 71 14.83 -2.86 5.01
CA SER A 71 14.15 -2.23 3.87
C SER A 71 14.46 -3.02 2.60
N CYS A 72 13.42 -3.40 1.85
CA CYS A 72 13.56 -4.21 0.64
C CYS A 72 14.32 -3.51 -0.51
N ARG A 73 14.52 -2.20 -0.43
CA ARG A 73 15.14 -1.39 -1.48
C ARG A 73 16.47 -0.84 -0.97
N ALA A 74 17.57 -1.26 -1.58
CA ALA A 74 18.84 -0.57 -1.44
C ALA A 74 18.64 0.86 -1.96
N ALA A 75 19.06 1.86 -1.18
CA ALA A 75 19.15 3.22 -1.69
C ALA A 75 20.07 3.21 -2.92
N ALA A 76 19.54 3.64 -4.06
CA ALA A 76 20.31 3.87 -5.27
C ALA A 76 20.81 5.31 -5.28
#